data_AF-A0A3M7MQI8-F1
#
_entry.id   AF-A0A3M7MQI8-F1
#
_cell.length_a   1.000
_cell.length_b   1.000
_cell.length_c   1.000
_cell.angle_alpha   90.00
_cell.angle_beta   90.00
_cell.angle_gamma   90.00
#
_symmetry.space_group_name_H-M   'P 1'
#
loop_
_entity.id
_entity.type
_entity.pdbx_description
1 polymer ?
#
loop_
_entity_poly.entity_id
_entity_poly.type
_entity_poly.pdbx_seq_one_letter_code
_entity_poly.pdbx_strand_id
1 'polypeptide(L)'
;MPCAKPDIPSASRLAYGCLHDTLRASLTLDNNHTNSSTPTLTSTHPLEARLANWTATQQALKSQMLRRTMGIAEPLRRDMELTMVRKADSFRPSVLGAPSGVHDEILTGRDTLISWEDVYAGQDGIKLGGGVEGGQGVLGWHAEFEQKVGMGRQ
;
A
#
# COMPACT_ATOMS: atom_id res chain seq x y z
N MET A 1 42.58 50.32 -28.83
CA MET A 1 41.14 50.01 -28.94
C MET A 1 41.01 48.50 -29.08
N PRO A 2 40.44 47.81 -28.09
CA PRO A 2 40.60 46.37 -27.90
C PRO A 2 39.71 45.51 -28.80
N CYS A 3 40.21 44.32 -29.09
CA CYS A 3 39.60 43.27 -29.92
C CYS A 3 38.23 42.82 -29.40
N ALA A 4 37.23 42.76 -30.29
CA ALA A 4 35.94 42.15 -30.04
C ALA A 4 36.09 40.63 -29.87
N LYS A 5 35.60 40.08 -28.75
CA LYS A 5 35.47 38.63 -28.55
C LYS A 5 34.15 38.16 -29.19
N PRO A 6 34.10 37.00 -29.84
CA PRO A 6 32.83 36.44 -30.31
C PRO A 6 32.02 35.89 -29.12
N ASP A 7 30.76 36.32 -29.01
CA ASP A 7 29.79 35.78 -28.07
C ASP A 7 29.47 34.32 -28.43
N ILE A 8 29.83 33.40 -27.53
CA ILE A 8 29.43 32.00 -27.61
C ILE A 8 27.98 31.94 -27.10
N PRO A 9 26.99 31.48 -27.90
CA PRO A 9 25.68 31.21 -27.35
C PRO A 9 25.81 30.09 -26.32
N SER A 10 25.36 30.37 -25.09
CA SER A 10 25.19 29.38 -24.02
C SER A 10 24.26 28.28 -24.54
N ALA A 11 24.87 27.25 -25.11
CA ALA A 11 24.20 26.02 -25.48
C ALA A 11 23.79 25.35 -24.17
N SER A 12 22.60 25.68 -23.70
CA SER A 12 21.79 24.78 -22.87
C SER A 12 21.52 23.54 -23.73
N ARG A 13 22.52 22.66 -23.81
CA ARG A 13 22.37 21.35 -24.42
C ARG A 13 21.27 20.64 -23.66
N LEU A 14 20.14 20.48 -24.32
CA LEU A 14 19.19 19.40 -24.08
C LEU A 14 19.95 18.10 -24.29
N ALA A 15 20.64 17.64 -23.24
CA ALA A 15 21.22 16.32 -23.18
C ALA A 15 20.15 15.38 -22.65
N TYR A 16 19.46 14.71 -23.58
CA TYR A 16 18.74 13.48 -23.29
C TYR A 16 19.76 12.45 -22.82
N GLY A 17 19.90 12.33 -21.51
CA GLY A 17 20.56 11.24 -20.82
C GLY A 17 19.53 10.67 -19.86
N CYS A 18 19.20 9.40 -20.05
CA CYS A 18 18.40 8.50 -19.24
C CYS A 18 18.87 8.42 -17.77
N LEU A 19 18.83 9.54 -17.07
CA LEU A 19 18.99 9.58 -15.62
C LEU A 19 17.73 8.98 -15.02
N HIS A 20 17.88 7.85 -14.31
CA HIS A 20 16.80 7.29 -13.52
C HIS A 20 16.29 8.34 -12.53
N ASP A 21 14.97 8.52 -12.46
CA ASP A 21 14.29 9.46 -11.54
C ASP A 21 14.73 9.30 -10.08
N THR A 22 15.27 8.13 -9.73
CA THR A 22 15.83 7.83 -8.40
C THR A 22 17.04 8.70 -8.05
N LEU A 23 17.88 9.05 -9.02
CA LEU A 23 19.00 9.98 -8.80
C LEU A 23 18.48 11.42 -8.72
N ARG A 24 17.43 11.75 -9.48
CA ARG A 24 16.82 13.08 -9.48
C ARG A 24 16.13 13.40 -8.16
N ALA A 25 15.45 12.42 -7.56
CA ALA A 25 14.84 12.55 -6.25
C ALA A 25 15.90 12.83 -5.15
N SER A 26 17.05 12.15 -5.20
CA SER A 26 18.14 12.34 -4.24
C SER A 26 18.75 13.75 -4.25
N LEU A 27 18.66 14.49 -5.36
CA LEU A 27 19.11 15.88 -5.45
C LEU A 27 18.07 16.90 -4.96
N THR A 28 16.82 16.48 -4.68
CA THR A 28 15.72 17.37 -4.29
C THR A 28 15.36 17.33 -2.81
N LEU A 29 15.94 16.41 -2.02
CA LEU A 29 15.58 16.24 -0.59
C LEU A 29 16.23 17.27 0.36
N ASP A 30 17.24 18.04 -0.05
CA ASP A 30 18.01 18.91 0.87
C ASP A 30 17.44 20.33 1.09
N ASN A 31 16.25 20.67 0.57
CA ASN A 31 15.78 22.07 0.57
C ASN A 31 14.49 22.40 1.32
N ASN A 32 13.95 21.55 2.20
CA ASN A 32 12.81 21.95 3.03
C ASN A 32 13.03 21.75 4.53
N HIS A 33 13.79 22.67 5.13
CA HIS A 33 13.73 22.96 6.55
C HIS A 33 12.53 23.89 6.82
N THR A 34 11.36 23.33 7.19
CA THR A 34 10.31 24.08 7.88
C THR A 34 9.57 23.22 8.91
N ASN A 35 9.91 23.47 10.18
CA ASN A 35 9.24 23.19 11.45
C ASN A 35 7.87 22.48 11.44
N SER A 36 7.83 21.24 11.94
CA SER A 36 6.68 20.67 12.66
C SER A 36 7.15 19.55 13.58
N SER A 37 6.75 19.64 14.85
CA SER A 37 7.19 18.82 15.97
C SER A 37 6.71 17.37 15.88
N THR A 38 7.61 16.47 15.55
CA THR A 38 7.83 15.12 16.14
C THR A 38 8.97 14.49 15.32
N PRO A 39 10.10 14.08 15.92
CA PRO A 39 11.09 13.30 15.19
C PRO A 39 10.51 11.90 15.01
N THR A 40 9.75 11.69 13.95
CA THR A 40 9.65 10.34 13.40
C THR A 40 11.09 9.91 13.13
N LEU A 41 11.51 8.78 13.68
CA LEU A 41 12.78 8.14 13.32
C LEU A 41 12.68 7.64 11.87
N THR A 42 12.56 8.57 10.93
CA THR A 42 12.78 8.33 9.51
C THR A 42 14.27 8.07 9.38
N SER A 43 14.62 6.80 9.39
CA SER A 43 15.89 6.38 8.85
C SER A 43 16.02 6.98 7.45
N THR A 44 17.10 7.71 7.24
CA THR A 44 17.38 8.56 6.08
C THR A 44 17.67 7.76 4.81
N HIS A 45 17.28 6.48 4.75
CA HIS A 45 17.68 5.59 3.69
C HIS A 45 16.61 5.51 2.58
N PRO A 46 16.92 5.88 1.33
CA PRO A 46 15.94 5.92 0.23
C PRO A 46 15.36 4.54 -0.12
N LEU A 47 16.02 3.44 0.26
CA LEU A 47 15.45 2.10 0.09
C LEU A 47 14.35 1.77 1.09
N GLU A 48 14.28 2.42 2.25
CA GLU A 48 13.22 2.08 3.22
C GLU A 48 11.85 2.53 2.72
N ALA A 49 11.77 3.73 2.17
CA ALA A 49 10.58 4.20 1.49
C ALA A 49 10.20 3.27 0.31
N ARG A 50 11.19 2.70 -0.39
CA ARG A 50 10.93 1.76 -1.48
C ARG A 50 10.43 0.40 -0.97
N LEU A 51 11.06 -0.15 0.06
CA LEU A 51 10.69 -1.43 0.66
C LEU A 51 9.28 -1.35 1.26
N ALA A 52 8.98 -0.27 1.97
CA ALA A 52 7.64 -0.02 2.51
C ALA A 52 6.56 0.04 1.41
N ASN A 53 6.89 0.62 0.25
CA ASN A 53 5.94 0.80 -0.85
C ASN A 53 6.05 -0.25 -1.98
N TRP A 54 6.85 -1.30 -1.81
CA TRP A 54 7.13 -2.27 -2.88
C TRP A 54 5.86 -2.94 -3.42
N THR A 55 4.97 -3.35 -2.52
CA THR A 55 3.71 -4.01 -2.88
C THR A 55 2.76 -3.05 -3.59
N ALA A 56 2.63 -1.81 -3.10
CA ALA A 56 1.80 -0.78 -3.70
C ALA A 56 2.31 -0.39 -5.10
N THR A 57 3.63 -0.25 -5.27
CA THR A 57 4.24 0.08 -6.58
C THR A 57 4.09 -1.06 -7.59
N GLN A 58 4.22 -2.32 -7.16
CA GLN A 58 3.92 -3.50 -8.00
C GLN A 58 2.46 -3.49 -8.47
N GLN A 59 1.51 -3.22 -7.58
CA GLN A 59 0.09 -3.19 -7.93
C GLN A 59 -0.25 -2.02 -8.87
N ALA A 60 0.35 -0.85 -8.65
CA ALA A 60 0.21 0.30 -9.54
C ALA A 60 0.72 -0.02 -10.94
N LEU A 61 1.88 -0.68 -11.06
CA LEU A 61 2.46 -1.08 -12.34
C LEU A 61 1.55 -2.08 -13.07
N LYS A 62 1.02 -3.09 -12.37
CA LYS A 62 0.04 -4.04 -12.94
C LYS A 62 -1.21 -3.31 -13.46
N SER A 63 -1.73 -2.36 -12.69
CA SER A 63 -2.89 -1.55 -13.11
C SER A 63 -2.60 -0.71 -14.35
N GLN A 64 -1.40 -0.13 -14.47
CA GLN A 64 -0.98 0.64 -15.63
C GLN A 64 -0.80 -0.25 -16.87
N MET A 65 -0.25 -1.45 -16.69
CA MET A 65 -0.12 -2.42 -17.77
C MET A 65 -1.51 -2.80 -18.32
N LEU A 66 -2.46 -3.12 -17.44
CA LEU A 66 -3.84 -3.42 -17.83
C LEU A 66 -4.50 -2.24 -18.56
N ARG A 67 -4.27 -0.99 -18.11
CA ARG A 67 -4.75 0.20 -18.82
C ARG A 67 -4.24 0.28 -20.25
N ARG A 68 -2.97 -0.08 -20.47
CA ARG A 68 -2.31 0.02 -21.78
C ARG A 68 -2.74 -1.09 -22.73
N THR A 69 -3.00 -2.29 -22.22
CA THR A 69 -3.36 -3.46 -23.04
C THR A 69 -4.86 -3.61 -23.25
N MET A 70 -5.66 -3.36 -22.22
CA MET A 70 -7.11 -3.64 -22.19
C MET A 70 -7.98 -2.38 -21.98
N GLY A 71 -7.36 -1.20 -21.89
CA GLY A 71 -8.07 0.05 -21.65
C GLY A 71 -8.48 0.25 -20.18
N ILE A 72 -9.30 1.27 -19.92
CA ILE A 72 -9.61 1.73 -18.55
C ILE A 72 -10.57 0.80 -17.79
N ALA A 73 -11.36 0.00 -18.51
CA ALA A 73 -12.40 -0.84 -17.92
C ALA A 73 -11.84 -1.97 -17.03
N GLU A 74 -10.74 -2.59 -17.46
CA GLU A 74 -10.14 -3.72 -16.74
C GLU A 74 -9.60 -3.36 -15.34
N PRO A 75 -8.77 -2.32 -15.17
CA PRO A 75 -8.34 -1.88 -13.85
C PRO A 75 -9.51 -1.49 -12.93
N LEU A 76 -10.55 -0.85 -13.48
CA LEU A 76 -11.74 -0.48 -12.70
C LEU A 76 -12.48 -1.72 -12.21
N ARG A 77 -12.70 -2.69 -13.10
CA ARG A 77 -13.33 -3.96 -12.75
C ARG A 77 -12.56 -4.69 -11.64
N ARG A 78 -11.24 -4.80 -11.79
CA ARG A 78 -10.35 -5.42 -10.79
C ARG A 78 -10.42 -4.71 -9.44
N ASP A 79 -10.44 -3.39 -9.45
CA ASP A 79 -10.56 -2.59 -8.22
C ASP A 79 -11.94 -2.76 -7.57
N MET A 80 -13.01 -2.81 -8.36
CA MET A 80 -14.36 -3.13 -7.88
C MET A 80 -14.44 -4.55 -7.30
N GLU A 81 -13.86 -5.54 -7.96
CA GLU A 81 -13.79 -6.92 -7.46
C GLU A 81 -13.06 -6.99 -6.10
N LEU A 82 -11.89 -6.34 -6.01
CA LEU A 82 -11.09 -6.30 -4.78
C LEU A 82 -11.84 -5.58 -3.65
N THR A 83 -12.50 -4.45 -3.94
CA THR A 83 -13.29 -3.72 -2.93
C THR A 83 -14.52 -4.50 -2.47
N MET A 84 -15.16 -5.26 -3.36
CA MET A 84 -16.28 -6.14 -3.00
C MET A 84 -15.82 -7.28 -2.10
N VAL A 85 -14.70 -7.94 -2.40
CA VAL A 85 -14.16 -9.03 -1.58
C VAL A 85 -13.81 -8.53 -0.17
N ARG A 86 -13.08 -7.42 -0.06
CA ARG A 86 -12.72 -6.84 1.25
C ARG A 86 -13.95 -6.42 2.07
N LYS A 87 -14.99 -5.93 1.40
CA LYS A 87 -16.27 -5.61 2.05
C LYS A 87 -17.03 -6.88 2.44
N ALA A 88 -17.00 -7.93 1.62
CA ALA A 88 -17.70 -9.19 1.89
C ALA A 88 -17.11 -9.92 3.09
N ASP A 89 -15.78 -9.94 3.23
CA ASP A 89 -15.10 -10.53 4.40
C ASP A 89 -15.52 -9.84 5.71
N SER A 90 -15.90 -8.57 5.65
CA SER A 90 -16.43 -7.85 6.81
C SER A 90 -17.79 -8.38 7.28
N PHE A 91 -18.57 -9.07 6.45
CA PHE A 91 -19.88 -9.61 6.84
C PHE A 91 -19.82 -11.02 7.42
N ARG A 92 -18.66 -11.68 7.39
CA ARG A 92 -18.50 -12.99 8.04
C ARG A 92 -18.48 -12.80 9.56
N PRO A 93 -19.41 -13.43 10.31
CA PRO A 93 -19.45 -13.26 11.75
C PRO A 93 -18.26 -13.93 12.44
N SER A 94 -17.76 -13.32 13.51
CA SER A 94 -16.54 -13.77 14.22
C SER A 94 -16.67 -15.18 14.79
N VAL A 95 -17.90 -15.61 15.10
CA VAL A 95 -18.22 -16.97 15.58
C VAL A 95 -17.83 -18.09 14.60
N LEU A 96 -17.75 -17.78 13.30
CA LEU A 96 -17.34 -18.75 12.28
C LEU A 96 -15.82 -18.79 12.07
N GLY A 97 -15.06 -18.14 12.96
CA GLY A 97 -13.60 -18.02 12.87
C GLY A 97 -13.15 -16.90 11.92
N ALA A 98 -11.83 -16.74 11.82
CA ALA A 98 -11.21 -15.74 10.96
C ALA A 98 -11.63 -15.93 9.48
N PRO A 99 -11.90 -14.85 8.73
CA PRO A 99 -12.19 -14.95 7.31
C PRO A 99 -10.97 -15.50 6.56
N SER A 100 -11.22 -16.42 5.62
CA SER A 100 -10.19 -16.92 4.72
C SER A 100 -9.89 -15.85 3.67
N GLY A 101 -8.73 -15.19 3.77
CA GLY A 101 -8.30 -14.12 2.86
C GLY A 101 -8.00 -14.57 1.41
N VAL A 102 -8.28 -15.83 1.07
CA VAL A 102 -7.94 -16.46 -0.21
C VAL A 102 -8.45 -15.68 -1.42
N HIS A 103 -9.66 -15.09 -1.34
CA HIS A 103 -10.21 -14.31 -2.44
C HIS A 103 -9.43 -12.99 -2.66
N ASP A 104 -9.00 -12.32 -1.60
CA ASP A 104 -8.17 -11.11 -1.69
C ASP A 104 -6.77 -11.47 -2.20
N GLU A 105 -6.23 -12.61 -1.75
CA GLU A 105 -4.92 -13.13 -2.18
C GLU A 105 -4.88 -13.48 -3.66
N ILE A 106 -5.90 -14.15 -4.20
CA ILE A 106 -5.99 -14.46 -5.62
C ILE A 106 -6.06 -13.17 -6.45
N LEU A 107 -6.85 -12.18 -6.02
CA LEU A 107 -7.01 -10.93 -6.76
C LEU A 107 -5.77 -10.03 -6.69
N THR A 108 -4.97 -10.13 -5.63
CA THR A 108 -3.69 -9.43 -5.50
C THR A 108 -2.50 -10.21 -6.09
N GLY A 109 -2.69 -11.51 -6.39
CA GLY A 109 -1.65 -12.42 -6.86
C GLY A 109 -0.65 -12.81 -5.76
N ARG A 110 -1.15 -12.93 -4.53
CA ARG A 110 -0.41 -13.32 -3.31
C ARG A 110 -0.67 -14.76 -2.88
N ASP A 111 -1.54 -15.47 -3.58
CA ASP A 111 -1.96 -16.86 -3.32
C ASP A 111 -0.81 -17.87 -3.33
N THR A 112 0.29 -17.56 -4.03
CA THR A 112 1.50 -18.42 -4.07
C THR A 112 2.56 -18.02 -3.05
N LEU A 113 2.32 -17.00 -2.22
CA LEU A 113 3.28 -16.47 -1.26
C LEU A 113 2.86 -16.87 0.16
N ILE A 114 3.84 -17.21 0.99
CA ILE A 114 3.65 -17.48 2.41
C ILE A 114 4.35 -16.37 3.20
N SER A 115 3.59 -15.70 4.06
CA SER A 115 4.12 -14.72 5.00
C SER A 115 4.37 -15.35 6.36
N TRP A 116 5.07 -14.61 7.22
CA TRP A 116 5.32 -15.05 8.59
C TRP A 116 4.01 -15.16 9.37
N GLU A 117 3.05 -14.25 9.16
CA GLU A 117 1.72 -14.32 9.78
C GLU A 117 0.93 -15.60 9.41
N ASP A 118 1.20 -16.21 8.26
CA ASP A 118 0.50 -17.42 7.81
C ASP A 118 0.99 -18.68 8.54
N VAL A 119 2.27 -18.70 8.95
CA VAL A 119 2.90 -19.84 9.64
C VAL A 119 2.72 -19.73 11.16
N TYR A 120 2.81 -18.52 11.69
CA TYR A 120 2.82 -18.24 13.12
C TYR A 120 1.59 -17.44 13.58
N ALA A 121 0.47 -17.60 12.88
CA ALA A 121 -0.78 -17.00 13.26
C ALA A 121 -1.05 -17.22 14.77
N GLY A 122 -1.40 -16.16 15.49
CA GLY A 122 -1.74 -16.21 16.93
C GLY A 122 -0.58 -16.16 17.93
N GLN A 123 0.69 -16.18 17.49
CA GLN A 123 1.82 -15.94 18.40
C GLN A 123 2.01 -14.45 18.76
N ASP A 124 1.36 -13.56 18.01
CA ASP A 124 1.42 -12.10 18.20
C ASP A 124 0.53 -11.58 19.34
N GLY A 125 -0.09 -12.48 20.11
CA GLY A 125 -1.12 -12.13 21.09
C GLY A 125 -2.45 -11.66 20.47
N ILE A 126 -2.53 -11.57 19.14
CA ILE A 126 -3.76 -11.29 18.39
C ILE A 126 -4.51 -12.61 18.25
N LYS A 127 -5.53 -12.76 19.12
CA LYS A 127 -6.41 -13.92 19.28
C LYS A 127 -6.68 -14.67 17.97
N LEU A 128 -6.03 -15.83 17.82
CA LEU A 128 -6.63 -16.92 17.06
C LEU A 128 -7.83 -17.41 17.86
N GLY A 129 -9.02 -17.27 17.27
CA GLY A 129 -10.24 -17.85 17.80
C GLY A 129 -10.07 -19.36 17.93
N GLY A 130 -9.84 -19.84 19.15
CA GLY A 130 -9.66 -21.27 19.43
C GLY A 130 -8.80 -21.58 20.66
N GLY A 131 -8.91 -20.79 21.72
CA GLY A 131 -8.29 -21.08 23.02
C GLY A 131 -9.20 -20.59 24.12
N VAL A 132 -9.99 -21.50 24.69
CA VAL A 132 -10.74 -21.26 25.93
C VAL A 132 -9.71 -21.11 27.03
N GLU A 133 -9.40 -19.87 27.41
CA GLU A 133 -9.01 -19.47 28.76
C GLU A 133 -8.91 -17.94 28.82
N GLY A 134 -9.78 -17.32 29.61
CA GLY A 134 -9.76 -15.87 29.87
C GLY A 134 -10.90 -15.11 29.18
N GLY A 135 -12.01 -14.97 29.91
CA GLY A 135 -13.22 -14.28 29.48
C GLY A 135 -12.97 -12.85 28.97
N GLN A 136 -13.09 -12.68 27.66
CA GLN A 136 -13.54 -11.45 27.05
C GLN A 136 -14.62 -11.84 26.04
N GLY A 137 -15.82 -11.32 26.28
CA GLY A 137 -17.06 -11.76 25.65
C GLY A 137 -16.96 -11.84 24.14
N VAL A 138 -17.33 -13.00 23.60
CA VAL A 138 -17.88 -13.09 22.25
C VAL A 138 -19.00 -12.05 22.21
N LEU A 139 -18.80 -10.93 21.50
CA LEU A 139 -19.90 -10.06 21.15
C LEU A 139 -20.92 -10.96 20.46
N GLY A 140 -22.12 -11.06 21.01
CA GLY A 140 -23.16 -11.88 20.39
C GLY A 140 -23.31 -11.49 18.94
N TRP A 141 -23.54 -12.46 18.05
CA TRP A 141 -23.67 -12.24 16.60
C TRP A 141 -24.53 -11.02 16.25
N HIS A 142 -25.61 -10.81 17.01
CA HIS A 142 -26.49 -9.63 16.92
C HIS A 142 -25.78 -8.29 17.18
N ALA A 143 -24.96 -8.18 18.23
CA ALA A 143 -24.24 -6.94 18.55
C ALA A 143 -23.15 -6.63 17.52
N GLU A 144 -22.44 -7.66 17.00
CA GLU A 144 -21.49 -7.49 15.90
C GLU A 144 -22.19 -7.01 14.62
N PHE A 145 -23.36 -7.59 14.33
CA PHE A 145 -24.16 -7.22 13.18
C PHE A 145 -24.64 -5.77 13.29
N GLU A 146 -25.25 -5.37 14.40
CA GLU A 146 -25.72 -4.00 14.67
C GLU A 146 -24.63 -2.94 14.52
N GLN A 147 -23.41 -3.26 14.94
CA GLN A 147 -22.24 -2.39 14.75
C GLN A 147 -21.86 -2.27 13.27
N LYS A 148 -21.86 -3.37 12.51
CA LYS A 148 -21.48 -3.40 11.09
C LYS A 148 -22.54 -2.75 10.20
N VAL A 149 -23.82 -2.91 10.51
CA VAL A 149 -24.93 -2.30 9.74
C VAL A 149 -25.26 -0.88 10.20
N GLY A 150 -24.61 -0.38 11.25
CA GLY A 150 -24.77 0.98 11.76
C GLY A 150 -26.11 1.23 12.46
N MET A 151 -26.80 0.18 12.91
CA MET A 151 -28.09 0.28 13.61
C MET A 151 -27.95 0.59 15.12
N GLY A 152 -26.75 0.45 15.69
CA GLY A 152 -26.50 0.58 17.14
C GLY A 152 -26.01 1.95 17.65
N ARG A 153 -26.11 3.04 16.88
CA ARG A 153 -25.75 4.39 17.35
C ARG A 153 -27.00 5.23 17.59
N GLN A 154 -27.48 5.25 18.83
CA GLN A 154 -28.26 6.33 19.44
C GLN A 154 -27.53 6.83 20.68
#